data_AF-A0A7X6L8N5-F1
#
_entry.id   AF-A0A7X6L8N5-F1
#
_cell.length_a   1.000
_cell.length_b   1.000
_cell.length_c   1.000
_cell.angle_alpha   90.00
_cell.angle_beta   90.00
_cell.angle_gamma   90.00
#
_symmetry.space_group_name_H-M   'P 1'
#
loop_
_entity.id
_entity.type
_entity.pdbx_description
1 polymer ?
#
loop_
_entity_poly.entity_id
_entity_poly.type
_entity_poly.pdbx_seq_one_letter_code
_entity_poly.pdbx_strand_id
1 'polypeptide(L)'
;MIDIITLRGTGEPRNSDGTPAGMLHDVTKLLDTGKFSCFEPDWPASVGPVPEAWGPSLETSVRLGVAAGVKAIQDSPNVCGLLSYSLGGICASRILEGVHAGKYENTNGTPLEIAFVVNIANPLRRAGQSVGNLCPANTFGLHGQRGAWPASVAVREYANPGDIITASPGNSPLRIIDVGISPFSFVEGARIGDVAPLIFAELLEILLHDPIGNLDRYTAAVRGVVGYLIPWPYGQHVLYNNQHMPGTNVPWTTHAAEYINTTY
;
A
#
# COMPACT_ATOMS: atom_id res chain seq x y z
N MET A 1 24.78 -8.31 -0.56
CA MET A 1 24.00 -7.43 0.32
C MET A 1 22.95 -6.75 -0.53
N ILE A 2 21.69 -6.71 -0.07
CA ILE A 2 20.60 -5.96 -0.69
C ILE A 2 20.04 -5.00 0.35
N ASP A 3 19.88 -3.74 -0.03
CA ASP A 3 19.26 -2.72 0.82
C ASP A 3 17.75 -2.71 0.57
N ILE A 4 16.97 -3.06 1.59
CA ILE A 4 15.50 -3.08 1.54
C ILE A 4 14.97 -1.76 2.10
N ILE A 5 14.41 -0.98 1.19
CA ILE A 5 13.77 0.29 1.51
C ILE A 5 12.32 0.02 1.85
N THR A 6 11.95 0.32 3.09
CA THR A 6 10.60 0.10 3.60
C THR A 6 9.74 1.36 3.50
N LEU A 7 8.53 1.22 2.96
CA LEU A 7 7.54 2.30 2.84
C LEU A 7 6.27 1.91 3.61
N ARG A 8 6.11 2.45 4.82
CA ARG A 8 5.04 2.10 5.78
C ARG A 8 3.63 2.54 5.36
N GLY A 9 2.62 2.06 6.09
CA GLY A 9 1.22 2.44 5.90
C GLY A 9 0.88 3.83 6.48
N THR A 10 -0.31 4.33 6.15
CA THR A 10 -0.80 5.62 6.68
C THR A 10 -0.84 5.61 8.20
N GLY A 11 -0.19 6.58 8.83
CA GLY A 11 -0.21 6.80 10.27
C GLY A 11 0.58 5.79 11.11
N GLU A 12 1.28 4.83 10.50
CA GLU A 12 2.14 3.91 11.26
C GLU A 12 3.30 4.67 11.92
N PRO A 13 3.75 4.32 13.13
CA PRO A 13 4.90 4.99 13.72
C PRO A 13 6.17 4.73 12.89
N ARG A 14 7.10 5.70 12.89
CA ARG A 14 8.47 5.53 12.36
C ARG A 14 9.46 5.54 13.53
N ASN A 15 10.43 4.64 13.53
CA ASN A 15 11.52 4.69 14.52
C ASN A 15 12.46 5.85 14.20
N SER A 16 12.97 6.54 15.23
CA SER A 16 13.85 7.70 15.05
C SER A 16 15.18 7.36 14.37
N ASP A 17 15.65 6.12 14.51
CA ASP A 17 16.88 5.61 13.90
C ASP A 17 16.70 5.11 12.45
N GLY A 18 15.48 5.17 11.91
CA GLY A 18 15.17 4.70 10.56
C GLY A 18 15.07 3.19 10.42
N THR A 19 15.08 2.42 11.51
CA THR A 19 14.76 0.99 11.45
C THR A 19 13.27 0.78 11.13
N PRO A 20 12.90 -0.27 10.37
CA PRO A 20 11.50 -0.51 10.02
C PRO A 20 10.62 -0.72 11.26
N ALA A 21 9.44 -0.10 11.22
CA ALA A 21 8.40 -0.18 12.25
C ALA A 21 7.06 -0.69 11.65
N GLY A 22 6.02 -0.79 12.49
CA GLY A 22 4.66 -1.14 12.06
C GLY A 22 4.56 -2.52 11.37
N MET A 23 3.66 -2.64 10.40
CA MET A 23 3.42 -3.87 9.63
C MET A 23 4.70 -4.41 8.97
N LEU A 24 5.57 -3.51 8.49
CA LEU A 24 6.78 -3.92 7.78
C LEU A 24 7.86 -4.47 8.69
N HIS A 25 7.88 -4.05 9.97
CA HIS A 25 8.75 -4.66 10.97
C HIS A 25 8.52 -6.17 11.10
N ASP A 26 7.27 -6.63 10.97
CA ASP A 26 6.94 -8.06 11.07
C ASP A 26 7.49 -8.90 9.92
N VAL A 27 7.83 -8.27 8.80
CA VAL A 27 8.60 -8.90 7.71
C VAL A 27 10.09 -8.78 8.00
N THR A 28 10.59 -7.57 8.25
CA THR A 28 12.04 -7.30 8.28
C THR A 28 12.74 -7.96 9.46
N LYS A 29 12.06 -8.17 10.59
CA LYS A 29 12.63 -8.87 11.76
C LYS A 29 12.94 -10.35 11.49
N LEU A 30 12.42 -10.91 10.39
CA LEU A 30 12.60 -12.32 9.99
C LEU A 30 13.61 -12.47 8.85
N LEU A 31 14.17 -11.38 8.33
CA LEU A 31 15.11 -11.42 7.22
C LEU A 31 16.53 -11.75 7.66
N ASP A 32 17.27 -12.47 6.82
CA ASP A 32 18.67 -12.81 7.04
C ASP A 32 19.56 -11.54 6.99
N THR A 33 20.02 -11.10 8.15
CA THR A 33 20.85 -9.90 8.30
C THR A 33 22.24 -10.02 7.63
N GLY A 34 22.67 -11.23 7.28
CA GLY A 34 23.87 -11.44 6.46
C GLY A 34 23.67 -11.09 4.98
N LYS A 35 22.41 -11.09 4.52
CA LYS A 35 22.03 -10.82 3.13
C LYS A 35 21.37 -9.45 2.93
N PHE A 36 20.60 -9.01 3.92
CA PHE A 36 19.72 -7.85 3.81
C PHE A 36 20.01 -6.81 4.89
N SER A 37 20.00 -5.54 4.49
CA SER A 37 19.93 -4.38 5.38
C SER A 37 18.58 -3.71 5.15
N CYS A 38 17.83 -3.39 6.19
CA CYS A 38 16.48 -2.83 6.05
C CYS A 38 16.40 -1.46 6.73
N PHE A 39 15.86 -0.46 6.03
CA PHE A 39 15.65 0.87 6.60
C PHE A 39 14.49 1.60 5.94
N GLU A 40 13.94 2.57 6.66
CA GLU A 40 12.89 3.47 6.21
C GLU A 40 13.46 4.88 5.98
N PRO A 41 13.35 5.47 4.77
CA PRO A 41 13.71 6.86 4.56
C PRO A 41 12.77 7.79 5.33
N ASP A 42 13.16 9.05 5.54
CA ASP A 42 12.30 10.01 6.23
C ASP A 42 11.19 10.52 5.30
N TRP A 43 9.93 10.23 5.65
CA TRP A 43 8.75 10.68 4.92
C TRP A 43 7.49 10.65 5.81
N PRO A 44 6.42 11.41 5.46
CA PRO A 44 5.29 11.61 6.36
C PRO A 44 4.44 10.36 6.64
N ALA A 45 4.24 9.50 5.63
CA ALA A 45 3.22 8.44 5.60
C ALA A 45 1.92 8.81 6.33
N SER A 46 1.33 9.92 5.90
CA SER A 46 0.19 10.53 6.57
C SER A 46 -0.74 11.10 5.53
N VAL A 47 -2.04 11.00 5.77
CA VAL A 47 -3.05 11.69 4.96
C VAL A 47 -3.86 12.50 5.95
N GLY A 48 -3.65 13.81 5.93
CA GLY A 48 -4.23 14.73 6.90
C GLY A 48 -5.71 14.44 7.10
N PRO A 49 -6.14 14.29 8.36
CA PRO A 49 -5.49 14.46 9.65
C PRO A 49 -4.83 13.19 10.25
N VAL A 50 -4.67 12.09 9.52
CA VAL A 50 -4.13 10.85 10.09
C VAL A 50 -2.63 10.79 9.82
N PRO A 51 -1.74 10.80 10.84
CA PRO A 51 -2.01 10.86 12.29
C PRO A 51 -2.11 12.28 12.86
N GLU A 52 -1.68 13.28 12.09
CA GLU A 52 -1.64 14.69 12.50
C GLU A 52 -2.77 15.49 11.88
N ALA A 53 -3.52 16.25 12.70
CA ALA A 53 -4.66 17.07 12.27
C ALA A 53 -4.41 17.96 11.03
N TRP A 54 -3.16 18.38 10.85
CA TRP A 54 -2.69 19.24 9.76
C TRP A 54 -1.73 18.51 8.81
N GLY A 55 -1.83 17.19 8.75
CA GLY A 55 -1.01 16.35 7.88
C GLY A 55 -1.23 16.67 6.39
N PRO A 56 -0.26 16.31 5.53
CA PRO A 56 -0.31 16.54 4.09
C PRO A 56 -1.50 15.85 3.42
N SER A 57 -1.89 16.34 2.23
CA SER A 57 -2.77 15.59 1.33
C SER A 57 -2.19 14.24 0.95
N LEU A 58 -3.04 13.31 0.48
CA LEU A 58 -2.58 12.02 -0.07
C LEU A 58 -1.51 12.25 -1.15
N GLU A 59 -1.80 13.11 -2.12
CA GLU A 59 -0.88 13.43 -3.21
C GLU A 59 0.45 13.98 -2.68
N THR A 60 0.40 14.89 -1.69
CA THR A 60 1.62 15.46 -1.09
C THR A 60 2.42 14.40 -0.35
N SER A 61 1.77 13.55 0.46
CA SER A 61 2.46 12.48 1.19
C SER A 61 3.08 11.46 0.24
N VAL A 62 2.36 11.08 -0.83
CA VAL A 62 2.89 10.15 -1.86
C VAL A 62 4.05 10.80 -2.59
N ARG A 63 3.95 12.06 -3.02
CA ARG A 63 5.05 12.77 -3.69
C ARG A 63 6.31 12.82 -2.82
N LEU A 64 6.16 13.11 -1.53
CA LEU A 64 7.27 13.14 -0.59
C LEU A 64 7.85 11.73 -0.34
N GLY A 65 7.00 10.72 -0.17
CA GLY A 65 7.43 9.32 -0.02
C GLY A 65 8.16 8.78 -1.26
N VAL A 66 7.68 9.10 -2.46
CA VAL A 66 8.35 8.76 -3.72
C VAL A 66 9.72 9.43 -3.81
N ALA A 67 9.81 10.72 -3.51
CA ALA A 67 11.08 11.45 -3.53
C ALA A 67 12.09 10.86 -2.51
N ALA A 68 11.62 10.56 -1.30
CA ALA A 68 12.43 9.95 -0.25
C ALA A 68 12.91 8.54 -0.62
N GLY A 69 12.02 7.71 -1.19
CA GLY A 69 12.36 6.37 -1.66
C GLY A 69 13.33 6.38 -2.84
N VAL A 70 13.13 7.24 -3.84
CA VAL A 70 14.08 7.43 -4.95
C VAL A 70 15.45 7.84 -4.43
N LYS A 71 15.49 8.83 -3.51
CA LYS A 71 16.73 9.26 -2.90
C LYS A 71 17.43 8.14 -2.14
N ALA A 72 16.68 7.33 -1.38
CA ALA A 72 17.25 6.17 -0.68
C ALA A 72 17.86 5.13 -1.62
N ILE A 73 17.24 4.90 -2.80
CA ILE A 73 17.83 4.01 -3.82
C ILE A 73 19.11 4.63 -4.39
N GLN A 74 19.10 5.93 -4.70
CA GLN A 74 20.26 6.64 -5.26
C GLN A 74 21.44 6.72 -4.29
N ASP A 75 21.17 6.83 -2.98
CA ASP A 75 22.18 6.92 -1.94
C ASP A 75 22.73 5.53 -1.54
N SER A 76 22.04 4.44 -1.89
CA SER A 76 22.48 3.08 -1.58
C SER A 76 23.64 2.66 -2.49
N PRO A 77 24.73 2.08 -1.93
CA PRO A 77 25.78 1.45 -2.73
C PRO A 77 25.42 0.03 -3.20
N ASN A 78 24.25 -0.49 -2.81
CA ASN A 78 23.82 -1.86 -3.07
C ASN A 78 22.62 -1.90 -4.02
N VAL A 79 22.36 -3.06 -4.62
CA VAL A 79 21.07 -3.32 -5.27
C VAL A 79 19.95 -3.20 -4.24
N CYS A 80 18.87 -2.52 -4.60
CA CYS A 80 17.78 -2.25 -3.68
C CYS A 80 16.61 -3.23 -3.83
N GLY A 81 15.90 -3.49 -2.74
CA GLY A 81 14.56 -4.08 -2.72
C GLY A 81 13.54 -3.08 -2.18
N LEU A 82 12.31 -3.13 -2.68
CA LEU A 82 11.20 -2.33 -2.13
C LEU A 82 10.27 -3.23 -1.32
N LEU A 83 10.00 -2.85 -0.08
CA LEU A 83 9.00 -3.49 0.77
C LEU A 83 7.99 -2.44 1.21
N SER A 84 6.70 -2.65 0.94
CA SER A 84 5.70 -1.62 1.16
C SER A 84 4.43 -2.14 1.81
N TYR A 85 3.74 -1.27 2.54
CA TYR A 85 2.42 -1.55 3.10
C TYR A 85 1.44 -0.41 2.83
N SER A 86 0.22 -0.73 2.38
CA SER A 86 -0.89 0.22 2.22
C SER A 86 -0.48 1.47 1.43
N LEU A 87 -0.50 2.68 2.02
CA LEU A 87 -0.03 3.93 1.40
C LEU A 87 1.37 3.81 0.78
N GLY A 88 2.30 3.13 1.45
CA GLY A 88 3.63 2.88 0.90
C GLY A 88 3.60 2.06 -0.40
N GLY A 89 2.57 1.24 -0.62
CA GLY A 89 2.34 0.54 -1.88
C GLY A 89 2.06 1.49 -3.04
N ILE A 90 1.41 2.63 -2.79
CA ILE A 90 1.26 3.69 -3.79
C ILE A 90 2.64 4.29 -4.11
N CYS A 91 3.44 4.62 -3.08
CA CYS A 91 4.78 5.14 -3.27
C CYS A 91 5.66 4.18 -4.09
N ALA A 92 5.74 2.91 -3.70
CA ALA A 92 6.50 1.89 -4.43
C ALA A 92 6.04 1.76 -5.89
N SER A 93 4.72 1.77 -6.12
CA SER A 93 4.14 1.71 -7.46
C SER A 93 4.58 2.89 -8.33
N ARG A 94 4.56 4.11 -7.79
CA ARG A 94 4.97 5.34 -8.50
C ARG A 94 6.47 5.42 -8.74
N ILE A 95 7.28 4.93 -7.80
CA ILE A 95 8.74 4.78 -7.99
C ILE A 95 9.00 3.88 -9.20
N LEU A 96 8.41 2.69 -9.22
CA LEU A 96 8.64 1.72 -10.30
C LEU A 96 8.08 2.18 -11.65
N GLU A 97 6.94 2.88 -11.68
CA GLU A 97 6.43 3.53 -12.89
C GLU A 97 7.41 4.58 -13.41
N GLY A 98 8.00 5.40 -12.53
CA GLY A 98 8.98 6.40 -12.91
C GLY A 98 10.30 5.79 -13.40
N VAL A 99 10.77 4.70 -12.77
CA VAL A 99 11.94 3.94 -13.26
C VAL A 99 11.67 3.36 -14.64
N HIS A 100 10.50 2.75 -14.84
CA HIS A 100 10.10 2.21 -16.14
C HIS A 100 10.05 3.28 -17.23
N ALA A 101 9.60 4.49 -16.89
CA ALA A 101 9.52 5.63 -17.80
C ALA A 101 10.86 6.37 -18.00
N GLY A 102 11.96 5.94 -17.35
CA GLY A 102 13.25 6.65 -17.40
C GLY A 102 13.26 8.00 -16.68
N LYS A 103 12.29 8.24 -15.77
CA LYS A 103 12.19 9.48 -15.00
C LYS A 103 13.15 9.51 -13.79
N TYR A 104 13.45 8.34 -13.24
CA TYR A 104 14.30 8.20 -12.06
C TYR A 104 15.55 7.39 -12.42
N GLU A 105 16.71 8.04 -12.24
CA GLU A 105 18.05 7.52 -12.55
C GLU A 105 18.96 7.75 -11.34
N ASN A 106 20.08 7.05 -11.28
CA ASN A 106 21.17 7.32 -10.36
C ASN A 106 21.81 8.69 -10.67
N THR A 107 22.59 9.21 -9.72
CA THR A 107 23.27 10.51 -9.87
C THR A 107 24.28 10.56 -11.02
N ASN A 108 24.73 9.39 -11.51
CA ASN A 108 25.58 9.22 -12.68
C ASN A 108 24.80 8.98 -13.99
N GLY A 109 23.47 9.07 -13.98
CA GLY A 109 22.59 8.88 -15.14
C GLY A 109 22.30 7.43 -15.51
N THR A 110 22.69 6.44 -14.70
CA THR A 110 22.30 5.04 -14.94
C THR A 110 20.90 4.74 -14.39
N PRO A 111 20.17 3.73 -14.90
CA PRO A 111 18.90 3.33 -14.32
C PRO A 111 19.03 2.92 -12.85
N LEU A 112 18.00 3.19 -12.03
CA LEU A 112 17.96 2.69 -10.65
C LEU A 112 17.92 1.16 -10.61
N GLU A 113 18.74 0.56 -9.75
CA GLU A 113 18.85 -0.89 -9.61
C GLU A 113 17.93 -1.42 -8.51
N ILE A 114 16.80 -2.00 -8.92
CA ILE A 114 15.81 -2.59 -8.02
C ILE A 114 15.63 -4.08 -8.38
N ALA A 115 15.92 -4.98 -7.44
CA ALA A 115 15.80 -6.43 -7.65
C ALA A 115 14.35 -6.91 -7.53
N PHE A 116 13.63 -6.44 -6.52
CA PHE A 116 12.28 -6.89 -6.24
C PHE A 116 11.42 -5.81 -5.59
N VAL A 117 10.11 -6.02 -5.68
CA VAL A 117 9.09 -5.33 -4.89
C VAL A 117 8.18 -6.35 -4.23
N VAL A 118 8.00 -6.21 -2.92
CA VAL A 118 7.00 -6.91 -2.13
C VAL A 118 6.02 -5.87 -1.59
N ASN A 119 4.79 -5.91 -2.08
CA ASN A 119 3.73 -5.05 -1.58
C ASN A 119 2.78 -5.84 -0.70
N ILE A 120 2.49 -5.30 0.49
CA ILE A 120 1.43 -5.76 1.38
C ILE A 120 0.30 -4.74 1.27
N ALA A 121 -0.92 -5.19 0.99
CA ALA A 121 -2.09 -4.34 0.93
C ALA A 121 -2.02 -3.17 -0.11
N ASN A 122 -1.45 -3.39 -1.31
CA ASN A 122 -1.27 -2.34 -2.33
C ASN A 122 -2.60 -1.75 -2.88
N PRO A 123 -2.89 -0.44 -2.67
CA PRO A 123 -4.07 0.22 -3.22
C PRO A 123 -4.09 0.35 -4.75
N LEU A 124 -2.95 0.10 -5.42
CA LEU A 124 -2.80 0.11 -6.88
C LEU A 124 -2.61 -1.29 -7.49
N ARG A 125 -2.87 -2.36 -6.73
CA ARG A 125 -2.74 -3.75 -7.22
C ARG A 125 -3.49 -3.94 -8.54
N ARG A 126 -2.83 -4.54 -9.54
CA ARG A 126 -3.47 -4.93 -10.81
C ARG A 126 -4.42 -6.09 -10.64
N ALA A 127 -5.48 -6.10 -11.45
CA ALA A 127 -6.37 -7.24 -11.62
C ALA A 127 -5.57 -8.51 -11.95
N GLY A 128 -5.95 -9.63 -11.33
CA GLY A 128 -5.27 -10.92 -11.50
C GLY A 128 -3.87 -11.03 -10.88
N GLN A 129 -3.35 -9.99 -10.23
CA GLN A 129 -2.06 -10.05 -9.54
C GLN A 129 -2.28 -10.16 -8.03
N SER A 130 -2.06 -11.34 -7.46
CA SER A 130 -1.96 -11.59 -6.03
C SER A 130 -1.16 -12.87 -5.80
N VAL A 131 -0.40 -12.97 -4.72
CA VAL A 131 0.27 -14.22 -4.34
C VAL A 131 -0.78 -15.31 -4.17
N GLY A 132 -0.54 -16.48 -4.78
CA GLY A 132 -1.48 -17.61 -4.75
C GLY A 132 -2.76 -17.41 -5.55
N ASN A 133 -2.87 -16.36 -6.38
CA ASN A 133 -4.09 -15.99 -7.11
C ASN A 133 -5.32 -15.88 -6.17
N LEU A 134 -5.11 -15.42 -4.94
CA LEU A 134 -6.14 -15.35 -3.91
C LEU A 134 -7.23 -14.32 -4.23
N CYS A 135 -6.87 -13.18 -4.83
CA CYS A 135 -7.84 -12.16 -5.22
C CYS A 135 -8.49 -12.51 -6.58
N PRO A 136 -9.83 -12.46 -6.69
CA PRO A 136 -10.52 -12.66 -7.97
C PRO A 136 -10.04 -11.72 -9.08
N ALA A 137 -9.98 -12.21 -10.31
CA ALA A 137 -9.48 -11.46 -11.47
C ALA A 137 -10.31 -10.21 -11.82
N ASN A 138 -11.55 -10.11 -11.35
CA ASN A 138 -12.42 -8.94 -11.51
C ASN A 138 -12.26 -7.88 -10.40
N THR A 139 -11.33 -8.07 -9.47
CA THR A 139 -11.01 -7.12 -8.41
C THR A 139 -9.62 -6.53 -8.59
N PHE A 140 -9.43 -5.28 -8.17
CA PHE A 140 -8.15 -4.57 -8.20
C PHE A 140 -8.09 -3.50 -7.11
N GLY A 141 -6.94 -2.88 -6.95
CA GLY A 141 -6.72 -1.85 -5.93
C GLY A 141 -7.78 -0.74 -5.97
N LEU A 142 -8.16 -0.22 -4.80
CA LEU A 142 -9.21 0.80 -4.68
C LEU A 142 -8.84 2.10 -5.40
N HIS A 143 -7.57 2.49 -5.35
CA HIS A 143 -7.01 3.66 -6.04
C HIS A 143 -6.76 3.42 -7.55
N GLY A 144 -7.25 2.31 -8.09
CA GLY A 144 -7.07 1.94 -9.48
C GLY A 144 -6.00 0.87 -9.66
N GLN A 145 -5.36 0.87 -10.82
CA GLN A 145 -4.34 -0.10 -11.18
C GLN A 145 -3.04 0.62 -11.50
N ARG A 146 -1.94 0.09 -11.00
CA ARG A 146 -0.59 0.52 -11.36
C ARG A 146 -0.34 0.46 -12.87
N GLY A 147 0.51 1.36 -13.34
CA GLY A 147 1.13 1.38 -14.65
C GLY A 147 2.17 0.28 -14.84
N ALA A 148 2.90 0.38 -15.96
CA ALA A 148 3.96 -0.54 -16.29
C ALA A 148 5.17 -0.34 -15.36
N TRP A 149 5.82 -1.44 -15.00
CA TRP A 149 7.02 -1.49 -14.16
C TRP A 149 8.15 -2.17 -14.95
N PRO A 150 9.43 -2.02 -14.55
CA PRO A 150 10.53 -2.69 -15.23
C PRO A 150 10.35 -4.21 -15.19
N ALA A 151 10.55 -4.87 -16.34
CA ALA A 151 10.37 -6.32 -16.47
C ALA A 151 11.38 -7.14 -15.65
N SER A 152 12.51 -6.54 -15.28
CA SER A 152 13.55 -7.12 -14.45
C SER A 152 13.19 -7.16 -12.96
N VAL A 153 12.21 -6.38 -12.50
CA VAL A 153 11.82 -6.31 -11.08
C VAL A 153 10.87 -7.46 -10.78
N ALA A 154 11.25 -8.35 -9.87
CA ALA A 154 10.36 -9.41 -9.41
C ALA A 154 9.28 -8.85 -8.47
N VAL A 155 8.02 -9.21 -8.71
CA VAL A 155 6.87 -8.63 -8.04
C VAL A 155 6.15 -9.66 -7.17
N ARG A 156 5.86 -9.31 -5.92
CA ARG A 156 4.88 -10.00 -5.07
C ARG A 156 3.82 -9.04 -4.54
N GLU A 157 2.57 -9.38 -4.77
CA GLU A 157 1.39 -8.63 -4.32
C GLU A 157 0.65 -9.45 -3.25
N TYR A 158 0.96 -9.20 -1.97
CA TYR A 158 0.26 -9.80 -0.84
C TYR A 158 -1.04 -9.03 -0.60
N ALA A 159 -2.14 -9.63 -1.04
CA ALA A 159 -3.46 -9.03 -1.05
C ALA A 159 -4.49 -10.00 -0.48
N ASN A 160 -5.13 -9.59 0.61
CA ASN A 160 -6.22 -10.33 1.22
C ASN A 160 -7.52 -10.08 0.43
N PRO A 161 -8.24 -11.12 -0.03
CA PRO A 161 -9.51 -10.94 -0.75
C PRO A 161 -10.59 -10.23 0.07
N GLY A 162 -10.50 -10.25 1.40
CA GLY A 162 -11.37 -9.50 2.30
C GLY A 162 -10.97 -8.03 2.52
N ASP A 163 -9.79 -7.62 2.04
CA ASP A 163 -9.29 -6.25 2.15
C ASP A 163 -9.72 -5.41 0.93
N ILE A 164 -10.73 -4.57 1.13
CA ILE A 164 -11.32 -3.75 0.07
C ILE A 164 -10.31 -2.77 -0.54
N ILE A 165 -9.23 -2.40 0.16
CA ILE A 165 -8.20 -1.51 -0.37
C ILE A 165 -7.48 -2.17 -1.56
N THR A 166 -7.32 -3.50 -1.55
CA THR A 166 -6.64 -4.23 -2.62
C THR A 166 -7.57 -5.02 -3.54
N ALA A 167 -8.73 -5.43 -3.04
CA ALA A 167 -9.66 -6.34 -3.71
C ALA A 167 -11.02 -5.69 -3.99
N SER A 168 -11.02 -4.43 -4.44
CA SER A 168 -12.24 -3.69 -4.77
C SER A 168 -12.78 -4.07 -6.16
N PRO A 169 -14.08 -4.39 -6.30
CA PRO A 169 -14.72 -4.53 -7.61
C PRO A 169 -14.57 -3.27 -8.47
N GLY A 170 -14.50 -3.44 -9.79
CA GLY A 170 -14.33 -2.31 -10.72
C GLY A 170 -15.45 -1.27 -10.66
N ASN A 171 -16.66 -1.69 -10.31
CA ASN A 171 -17.84 -0.83 -10.15
C ASN A 171 -18.12 -0.45 -8.68
N SER A 172 -17.14 -0.60 -7.78
CA SER A 172 -17.32 -0.26 -6.37
C SER A 172 -17.62 1.23 -6.20
N PRO A 173 -18.68 1.61 -5.48
CA PRO A 173 -19.00 3.02 -5.20
C PRO A 173 -17.90 3.72 -4.39
N LEU A 174 -17.09 2.95 -3.66
CA LEU A 174 -15.93 3.47 -2.94
C LEU A 174 -14.90 4.10 -3.86
N ARG A 175 -14.87 3.78 -5.16
CA ARG A 175 -13.94 4.41 -6.11
C ARG A 175 -14.29 5.87 -6.39
N ILE A 176 -15.59 6.22 -6.36
CA ILE A 176 -16.05 7.60 -6.52
C ILE A 176 -15.72 8.39 -5.26
N ILE A 177 -15.91 7.77 -4.10
CA ILE A 177 -15.55 8.32 -2.79
C ILE A 177 -14.03 8.48 -2.68
N ASP A 178 -13.25 7.50 -3.14
CA ASP A 178 -11.79 7.54 -3.21
C ASP A 178 -11.33 8.72 -4.08
N VAL A 179 -11.87 8.87 -5.30
CA VAL A 179 -11.57 9.99 -6.20
C VAL A 179 -12.15 11.33 -5.73
N GLY A 180 -13.18 11.35 -4.88
CA GLY A 180 -13.75 12.56 -4.31
C GLY A 180 -13.00 13.04 -3.06
N ILE A 181 -12.51 12.10 -2.23
CA ILE A 181 -11.80 12.36 -0.98
C ILE A 181 -10.27 12.47 -1.22
N SER A 182 -9.73 11.87 -2.28
CA SER A 182 -8.30 11.87 -2.62
C SER A 182 -7.74 13.22 -3.12
N PRO A 183 -8.36 13.93 -4.09
CA PRO A 183 -7.95 15.28 -4.48
C PRO A 183 -8.49 16.34 -3.51
N PHE A 184 -9.50 16.00 -2.70
CA PHE A 184 -10.00 16.82 -1.60
C PHE A 184 -9.74 16.15 -0.24
N SER A 185 -8.48 16.00 0.13
CA SER A 185 -8.08 16.16 1.55
C SER A 185 -8.35 17.61 2.06
N PHE A 186 -9.35 18.29 1.46
CA PHE A 186 -9.83 19.67 1.53
C PHE A 186 -8.72 20.71 1.76
N VAL A 187 -8.32 21.42 0.68
CA VAL A 187 -7.54 22.68 0.68
C VAL A 187 -6.87 22.98 2.03
N GLU A 188 -5.63 22.52 2.21
CA GLU A 188 -4.80 22.78 3.39
C GLU A 188 -5.58 22.79 4.74
N GLY A 189 -5.97 21.61 5.23
CA GLY A 189 -6.21 21.42 6.67
C GLY A 189 -7.66 21.17 7.14
N ALA A 190 -8.39 20.23 6.54
CA ALA A 190 -9.66 19.76 7.12
C ALA A 190 -9.58 18.34 7.75
N ARG A 191 -9.56 18.36 9.09
CA ARG A 191 -10.16 17.45 10.09
C ARG A 191 -10.96 16.21 9.58
N ILE A 192 -10.32 15.05 9.51
CA ILE A 192 -10.93 13.70 9.52
C ILE A 192 -10.94 13.12 10.95
N GLY A 193 -11.83 13.65 11.79
CA GLY A 193 -12.48 12.84 12.83
C GLY A 193 -13.78 12.20 12.31
N ASP A 194 -14.29 12.66 11.15
CA ASP A 194 -15.68 12.49 10.69
C ASP A 194 -15.81 11.95 9.25
N VAL A 195 -14.82 11.25 8.68
CA VAL A 195 -14.95 10.72 7.30
C VAL A 195 -15.80 9.45 7.22
N ALA A 196 -15.85 8.63 8.28
CA ALA A 196 -16.70 7.45 8.27
C ALA A 196 -18.19 7.82 8.04
N PRO A 197 -18.79 8.78 8.78
CA PRO A 197 -20.14 9.27 8.48
C PRO A 197 -20.32 9.79 7.05
N LEU A 198 -19.34 10.48 6.48
CA LEU A 198 -19.40 11.01 5.11
C LEU A 198 -19.35 9.90 4.06
N ILE A 199 -18.46 8.90 4.23
CA ILE A 199 -18.42 7.70 3.38
C ILE A 199 -19.77 6.97 3.45
N PHE A 200 -20.33 6.78 4.65
CA PHE A 200 -21.63 6.11 4.80
C PHE A 200 -22.78 6.92 4.21
N ALA A 201 -22.76 8.25 4.32
CA ALA A 201 -23.75 9.13 3.71
C ALA A 201 -23.72 9.06 2.19
N GLU A 202 -22.53 9.11 1.57
CA GLU A 202 -22.37 9.02 0.12
C GLU A 202 -22.79 7.63 -0.41
N LEU A 203 -22.40 6.57 0.31
CA LEU A 203 -22.85 5.20 -0.01
C LEU A 203 -24.38 5.09 0.07
N LEU A 204 -24.99 5.71 1.06
CA LEU A 204 -26.44 5.73 1.21
C LEU A 204 -27.11 6.52 0.09
N GLU A 205 -26.55 7.66 -0.33
CA GLU A 205 -27.05 8.42 -1.48
C GLU A 205 -27.03 7.60 -2.76
N ILE A 206 -25.92 6.88 -3.02
CA ILE A 206 -25.82 5.96 -4.16
C ILE A 206 -26.87 4.84 -4.08
N LEU A 207 -27.09 4.26 -2.89
CA LEU A 207 -28.15 3.27 -2.70
C LEU A 207 -29.54 3.87 -2.98
N LEU A 208 -29.83 5.06 -2.45
CA LEU A 208 -31.14 5.69 -2.59
C LEU A 208 -31.46 6.12 -4.02
N HIS A 209 -30.45 6.38 -4.86
CA HIS A 209 -30.65 6.71 -6.27
C HIS A 209 -31.21 5.54 -7.10
N ASP A 210 -30.78 4.30 -6.81
CA ASP A 210 -31.34 3.06 -7.40
C ASP A 210 -31.22 1.91 -6.39
N PRO A 211 -32.21 1.75 -5.49
CA PRO A 211 -32.12 0.80 -4.38
C PRO A 211 -31.99 -0.65 -4.81
N ILE A 212 -32.62 -1.02 -5.93
CA ILE A 212 -32.61 -2.40 -6.42
C ILE A 212 -31.30 -2.68 -7.15
N GLY A 213 -30.86 -1.77 -8.03
CA GLY A 213 -29.62 -1.96 -8.78
C GLY A 213 -28.34 -1.81 -7.94
N ASN A 214 -28.40 -1.11 -6.81
CA ASN A 214 -27.22 -0.84 -5.97
C ASN A 214 -27.12 -1.65 -4.68
N LEU A 215 -28.11 -2.46 -4.30
CA LEU A 215 -28.13 -3.17 -3.01
C LEU A 215 -26.86 -4.01 -2.76
N ASP A 216 -26.47 -4.83 -3.74
CA ASP A 216 -25.28 -5.70 -3.62
C ASP A 216 -23.99 -4.88 -3.58
N ARG A 217 -23.90 -3.83 -4.40
CA ARG A 217 -22.74 -2.93 -4.47
C ARG A 217 -22.55 -2.16 -3.17
N TYR A 218 -23.64 -1.63 -2.62
CA TYR A 218 -23.69 -0.95 -1.34
C TYR A 218 -23.26 -1.91 -0.22
N THR A 219 -23.84 -3.12 -0.17
CA THR A 219 -23.52 -4.12 0.86
C THR A 219 -22.05 -4.52 0.83
N ALA A 220 -21.48 -4.76 -0.36
CA ALA A 220 -20.06 -5.06 -0.51
C ALA A 220 -19.16 -3.89 -0.07
N ALA A 221 -19.51 -2.66 -0.46
CA ALA A 221 -18.78 -1.45 -0.07
C ALA A 221 -18.82 -1.20 1.43
N VAL A 222 -19.99 -1.31 2.06
CA VAL A 222 -20.17 -1.17 3.52
C VAL A 222 -19.35 -2.23 4.26
N ARG A 223 -19.42 -3.50 3.87
CA ARG A 223 -18.60 -4.57 4.47
C ARG A 223 -17.10 -4.28 4.33
N GLY A 224 -16.69 -3.79 3.17
CA GLY A 224 -15.31 -3.38 2.91
C GLY A 224 -14.84 -2.23 3.80
N VAL A 225 -15.62 -1.15 3.87
CA VAL A 225 -15.33 0.03 4.72
C VAL A 225 -15.28 -0.37 6.18
N VAL A 226 -16.22 -1.17 6.66
CA VAL A 226 -16.19 -1.71 8.03
C VAL A 226 -14.91 -2.51 8.25
N GLY A 227 -14.55 -3.42 7.33
CA GLY A 227 -13.31 -4.19 7.42
C GLY A 227 -12.02 -3.36 7.36
N TYR A 228 -12.06 -2.15 6.77
CA TYR A 228 -10.95 -1.20 6.72
C TYR A 228 -10.87 -0.32 7.97
N LEU A 229 -12.01 0.24 8.41
CA LEU A 229 -12.08 1.18 9.53
C LEU A 229 -12.00 0.49 10.89
N ILE A 230 -12.33 -0.80 10.95
CA ILE A 230 -12.15 -1.57 12.18
C ILE A 230 -10.64 -1.64 12.49
N PRO A 231 -10.20 -1.13 13.64
CA PRO A 231 -8.80 -1.17 14.00
C PRO A 231 -8.32 -2.60 14.26
N TRP A 232 -7.01 -2.74 14.40
CA TRP A 232 -6.41 -3.97 14.88
C TRP A 232 -7.04 -4.34 16.24
N PRO A 233 -7.33 -5.63 16.52
CA PRO A 233 -7.01 -6.85 15.76
C PRO A 233 -8.15 -7.40 14.90
N TYR A 234 -9.02 -6.57 14.31
CA TYR A 234 -10.24 -7.09 13.69
C TYR A 234 -10.43 -6.69 12.21
N GLY A 235 -9.77 -5.64 11.72
CA GLY A 235 -9.89 -5.18 10.34
C GLY A 235 -9.05 -6.00 9.35
N GLN A 236 -9.63 -6.43 8.23
CA GLN A 236 -8.91 -7.23 7.22
C GLN A 236 -7.66 -6.52 6.66
N HIS A 237 -7.67 -5.19 6.64
CA HIS A 237 -6.56 -4.39 6.15
C HIS A 237 -5.32 -4.44 7.07
N VAL A 238 -5.52 -4.62 8.38
CA VAL A 238 -4.44 -4.54 9.39
C VAL A 238 -4.03 -5.91 9.93
N LEU A 239 -4.51 -7.00 9.33
CA LEU A 239 -4.34 -8.36 9.85
C LEU A 239 -3.23 -9.18 9.17
N TYR A 240 -2.48 -8.59 8.24
CA TYR A 240 -1.45 -9.32 7.49
C TYR A 240 -0.35 -9.93 8.38
N ASN A 241 -0.09 -9.36 9.57
CA ASN A 241 0.90 -9.89 10.52
C ASN A 241 0.38 -11.00 11.45
N ASN A 242 -0.93 -11.15 11.60
CA ASN A 242 -1.54 -12.08 12.57
C ASN A 242 -2.42 -13.13 11.92
N GLN A 243 -3.03 -12.85 10.77
CA GLN A 243 -3.87 -13.79 10.06
C GLN A 243 -3.00 -14.71 9.20
N HIS A 244 -3.18 -16.02 9.33
CA HIS A 244 -2.54 -16.97 8.42
C HIS A 244 -2.97 -16.71 6.98
N MET A 245 -2.00 -16.70 6.08
CA MET A 245 -2.28 -16.58 4.66
C MET A 245 -3.05 -17.83 4.19
N PRO A 246 -4.15 -17.69 3.43
CA PRO A 246 -4.90 -18.84 2.92
C PRO A 246 -3.99 -19.82 2.17
N GLY A 247 -4.10 -21.11 2.54
CA GLY A 247 -3.26 -22.18 1.98
C GLY A 247 -1.89 -22.33 2.64
N THR A 248 -1.60 -21.59 3.70
CA THR A 248 -0.35 -21.70 4.48
C THR A 248 -0.66 -21.80 5.98
N ASN A 249 0.37 -22.11 6.78
CA ASN A 249 0.30 -22.15 8.25
C ASN A 249 1.03 -20.96 8.90
N VAL A 250 1.31 -19.90 8.12
CA VAL A 250 2.10 -18.75 8.57
C VAL A 250 1.39 -17.44 8.21
N PRO A 251 1.59 -16.35 8.98
CA PRO A 251 1.06 -15.04 8.62
C PRO A 251 1.55 -14.56 7.25
N TRP A 252 0.82 -13.63 6.64
CA TRP A 252 1.19 -13.05 5.34
C TRP A 252 2.59 -12.41 5.37
N THR A 253 2.92 -11.71 6.46
CA THR A 253 4.25 -11.10 6.66
C THR A 253 5.36 -12.14 6.77
N THR A 254 5.11 -13.26 7.46
CA THR A 254 6.07 -14.38 7.55
C THR A 254 6.28 -15.03 6.20
N HIS A 255 5.21 -15.31 5.44
CA HIS A 255 5.32 -15.85 4.08
C HIS A 255 6.10 -14.89 3.16
N ALA A 256 5.91 -13.57 3.31
CA ALA A 256 6.68 -12.56 2.59
C ALA A 256 8.18 -12.63 2.92
N ALA A 257 8.54 -12.73 4.20
CA ALA A 257 9.93 -12.86 4.64
C ALA A 257 10.57 -14.15 4.13
N GLU A 258 9.88 -15.29 4.22
CA GLU A 258 10.34 -16.58 3.69
C GLU A 258 10.61 -16.51 2.19
N TYR A 259 9.72 -15.90 1.41
CA TYR A 259 9.94 -15.67 -0.02
C TYR A 259 11.21 -14.84 -0.28
N ILE A 260 11.40 -13.73 0.46
CA ILE A 260 12.58 -12.88 0.29
C ILE A 260 13.87 -13.67 0.60
N ASN A 261 13.94 -14.33 1.76
CA ASN A 261 15.11 -15.08 2.22
C ASN A 261 15.52 -16.25 1.30
N THR A 262 14.52 -16.89 0.68
CA THR A 262 14.74 -18.06 -0.19
C THR A 262 15.06 -17.68 -1.63
N THR A 263 14.64 -16.50 -2.08
CA THR A 263 14.80 -16.06 -3.47
C THR A 263 16.05 -15.20 -3.69
N TYR A 264 16.45 -14.43 -2.68
CA TYR A 264 17.57 -13.47 -2.74
C TYR A 264 18.63 -13.74 -1.65
#